data_AF-A0A837APD9-F1
#
_entry.id   AF-A0A837APD9-F1
#
_cell.length_a   1.000
_cell.length_b   1.000
_cell.length_c   1.000
_cell.angle_alpha   90.00
_cell.angle_beta   90.00
_cell.angle_gamma   90.00
#
_symmetry.space_group_name_H-M   'P 1'
#
loop_
_entity.id
_entity.type
_entity.pdbx_description
1 polymer ?
#
loop_
_entity_poly.entity_id
_entity_poly.type
_entity_poly.pdbx_seq_one_letter_code
_entity_poly.pdbx_strand_id
1 'polypeptide(L)'
;GSTVSVRGNYQRDDKRGYTRAYDLDHPWWASTAEAWWSYVAQRPYIAGGFIWTGFDYRGEPTPYNRWPNVASQFGVLDSCGFPKDNYWYYRAQWTSEPVLHLFPHWNWDGLLQPDDHGRIEVWCHSNLEAVELLVNGVSQGLQQVPAYGHVEWRVVYAPGVIEARGYRGGKTVLTERRETVGKPAAIRLNCDRSNLHADAEDVAVVKVEIVDAQGRLVPTADNHVQFALRGPARLIGVGNGDPSSHEDDKAPQRKAFNGLCAALLQTTRNSGDIVLQATAPGLTSATLRLHAGVTKLRAAVV
;
A
#
# COMPACT_ATOMS: atom_id res chain seq x y z
N GLY A 1 4.66 -9.95 -16.88
CA GLY A 1 5.26 -8.99 -15.94
C GLY A 1 5.16 -9.49 -14.53
N SER A 2 6.07 -9.04 -13.68
CA SER A 2 6.02 -9.23 -12.23
C SER A 2 6.41 -7.92 -11.54
N THR A 3 5.69 -7.54 -10.49
CA THR A 3 5.81 -6.22 -9.87
C THR A 3 7.03 -6.10 -8.94
N VAL A 4 7.50 -7.23 -8.39
CA VAL A 4 8.66 -7.39 -7.50
C VAL A 4 9.01 -6.14 -6.66
N SER A 5 8.12 -5.74 -5.76
CA SER A 5 8.28 -4.55 -4.93
C SER A 5 7.82 -4.76 -3.50
N VAL A 6 8.31 -3.92 -2.59
CA VAL A 6 7.85 -3.82 -1.21
C VAL A 6 7.12 -2.50 -1.00
N ARG A 7 5.91 -2.56 -0.44
CA ARG A 7 5.06 -1.39 -0.22
C ARG A 7 5.81 -0.32 0.57
N GLY A 8 5.96 0.88 0.01
CA GLY A 8 6.53 2.04 0.70
C GLY A 8 8.05 1.94 0.97
N ASN A 9 8.75 0.98 0.38
CA ASN A 9 10.20 0.85 0.49
C ASN A 9 10.88 1.30 -0.80
N TYR A 10 11.53 2.47 -0.78
CA TYR A 10 12.06 3.11 -2.00
C TYR A 10 13.57 2.94 -2.20
N GLN A 11 14.24 2.22 -1.30
CA GLN A 11 15.65 1.86 -1.38
C GLN A 11 15.81 0.35 -1.30
N ARG A 12 16.79 -0.20 -2.00
CA ARG A 12 17.08 -1.64 -1.90
C ARG A 12 17.70 -1.92 -0.53
N ASP A 13 17.15 -2.88 0.21
CA ASP A 13 17.70 -3.33 1.50
C ASP A 13 18.01 -4.83 1.43
N ASP A 14 19.24 -5.18 1.07
CA ASP A 14 19.65 -6.59 0.94
C ASP A 14 19.73 -7.34 2.29
N LYS A 15 19.80 -6.60 3.40
CA LYS A 15 19.90 -7.16 4.76
C LYS A 15 18.53 -7.58 5.28
N ARG A 16 17.52 -6.72 5.10
CA ARG A 16 16.11 -7.04 5.40
C ARG A 16 15.43 -7.83 4.28
N GLY A 17 16.02 -7.80 3.08
CA GLY A 17 15.52 -8.46 1.89
C GLY A 17 14.33 -7.72 1.28
N TYR A 18 14.42 -6.40 1.14
CA TYR A 18 13.38 -5.58 0.53
C TYR A 18 13.81 -5.07 -0.84
N THR A 19 12.98 -5.33 -1.85
CA THR A 19 13.11 -4.68 -3.16
C THR A 19 12.51 -3.29 -3.15
N ARG A 20 12.86 -2.49 -4.16
CA ARG A 20 12.38 -1.11 -4.29
C ARG A 20 10.91 -1.12 -4.74
N ALA A 21 10.19 -0.08 -4.35
CA ALA A 21 8.81 0.16 -4.78
C ALA A 21 8.73 0.62 -6.24
N TYR A 22 9.81 1.19 -6.77
CA TYR A 22 9.95 1.51 -8.19
C TYR A 22 9.96 0.24 -9.04
N ASP A 23 9.39 0.31 -10.24
CA ASP A 23 9.28 -0.77 -11.22
C ASP A 23 10.64 -1.10 -11.89
N LEU A 24 11.67 -1.34 -11.08
CA LEU A 24 13.06 -1.53 -11.48
C LEU A 24 13.59 -2.93 -11.16
N ASP A 25 12.99 -3.60 -10.19
CA ASP A 25 13.41 -4.93 -9.75
C ASP A 25 12.57 -6.01 -10.45
N HIS A 26 13.23 -7.04 -10.97
CA HIS A 26 12.58 -8.27 -11.44
C HIS A 26 13.61 -9.42 -11.53
N PRO A 27 13.20 -10.70 -11.40
CA PRO A 27 14.10 -11.81 -11.67
C PRO A 27 14.39 -11.94 -13.18
N TRP A 28 15.45 -12.67 -13.53
CA TRP A 28 15.94 -12.79 -14.92
C TRP A 28 14.91 -13.39 -15.89
N TRP A 29 13.92 -14.13 -15.39
CA TRP A 29 12.84 -14.76 -16.18
C TRP A 29 11.57 -13.91 -16.27
N ALA A 30 11.53 -12.76 -15.60
CA ALA A 30 10.40 -11.85 -15.61
C ALA A 30 10.77 -10.50 -16.23
N SER A 31 9.84 -9.56 -16.15
CA SER A 31 9.98 -8.20 -16.62
C SER A 31 9.17 -7.26 -15.73
N THR A 32 9.57 -5.99 -15.74
CA THR A 32 8.87 -4.88 -15.07
C THR A 32 7.44 -4.75 -15.58
N ALA A 33 6.55 -4.13 -14.80
CA ALA A 33 5.16 -3.85 -15.16
C ALA A 33 5.07 -3.04 -16.47
N GLU A 34 5.93 -2.04 -16.63
CA GLU A 34 6.00 -1.21 -17.83
C GLU A 34 6.43 -2.00 -19.07
N ALA A 35 7.49 -2.79 -18.97
CA ALA A 35 8.07 -3.49 -20.11
C ALA A 35 7.11 -4.53 -20.73
N TRP A 36 6.46 -5.36 -19.90
CA TRP A 36 5.57 -6.39 -20.43
C TRP A 36 4.28 -5.79 -21.01
N TRP A 37 3.70 -4.81 -20.32
CA TRP A 37 2.43 -4.24 -20.74
C TRP A 37 2.59 -3.46 -22.03
N SER A 38 3.64 -2.64 -22.14
CA SER A 38 3.98 -1.95 -23.39
C SER A 38 4.14 -2.92 -24.55
N TYR A 39 4.73 -4.10 -24.32
CA TYR A 39 4.85 -5.13 -25.35
C TYR A 39 3.48 -5.71 -25.76
N VAL A 40 2.63 -6.06 -24.80
CA VAL A 40 1.33 -6.68 -25.07
C VAL A 40 0.33 -5.69 -25.69
N ALA A 41 0.22 -4.48 -25.13
CA ALA A 41 -0.76 -3.48 -25.54
C ALA A 41 -0.59 -3.02 -27.00
N GLN A 42 0.64 -3.09 -27.53
CA GLN A 42 0.95 -2.71 -28.91
C GLN A 42 0.67 -3.82 -29.96
N ARG A 43 0.24 -5.01 -29.54
CA ARG A 43 0.13 -6.19 -30.42
C ARG A 43 -1.30 -6.75 -30.39
N PRO A 44 -2.19 -6.34 -31.32
CA PRO A 44 -3.58 -6.77 -31.36
C PRO A 44 -3.80 -8.29 -31.47
N TYR A 45 -2.78 -9.04 -31.92
CA TYR A 45 -2.82 -10.50 -31.99
C TYR A 45 -2.50 -11.20 -30.65
N ILE A 46 -2.08 -10.45 -29.62
CA ILE A 46 -1.93 -10.97 -28.25
C ILE A 46 -3.21 -10.61 -27.47
N ALA A 47 -3.98 -11.63 -27.09
CA ALA A 47 -5.27 -11.44 -26.41
C ALA A 47 -5.16 -10.75 -25.03
N GLY A 48 -3.99 -10.86 -24.37
CA GLY A 48 -3.73 -10.27 -23.06
C GLY A 48 -2.63 -11.01 -22.31
N GLY A 49 -2.60 -10.87 -20.99
CA GLY A 49 -1.69 -11.60 -20.11
C GLY A 49 -2.15 -11.61 -18.65
N PHE A 50 -1.58 -12.54 -17.87
CA PHE A 50 -1.81 -12.66 -16.43
C PHE A 50 -0.51 -12.29 -15.72
N ILE A 51 -0.56 -11.23 -14.91
CA ILE A 51 0.61 -10.78 -14.14
C ILE A 51 0.91 -11.77 -13.01
N TRP A 52 2.18 -11.89 -12.68
CA TRP A 52 2.64 -12.61 -11.51
C TRP A 52 3.04 -11.59 -10.43
N THR A 53 2.22 -11.23 -9.46
CA THR A 53 0.86 -11.73 -9.15
C THR A 53 -0.09 -10.58 -8.80
N GLY A 54 -1.36 -10.88 -8.57
CA GLY A 54 -2.31 -9.92 -8.01
C GLY A 54 -1.95 -9.54 -6.56
N PHE A 55 -1.81 -10.54 -5.69
CA PHE A 55 -1.44 -10.39 -4.29
C PHE A 55 -0.09 -11.07 -4.01
N ASP A 56 0.65 -10.55 -3.05
CA ASP A 56 1.72 -11.32 -2.42
C ASP A 56 1.14 -12.57 -1.73
N TYR A 57 1.98 -13.57 -1.59
CA TYR A 57 1.64 -14.87 -0.99
C TYR A 57 2.81 -15.38 -0.14
N ARG A 58 2.55 -16.36 0.73
CA ARG A 58 3.58 -16.98 1.57
C ARG A 58 4.51 -17.86 0.72
N GLY A 59 5.80 -17.90 1.08
CA GLY A 59 6.83 -18.62 0.33
C GLY A 59 7.36 -17.86 -0.89
N GLU A 60 8.20 -18.53 -1.68
CA GLU A 60 8.84 -18.01 -2.89
C GLU A 60 9.35 -16.55 -2.78
N PRO A 61 10.22 -16.24 -1.80
CA PRO A 61 10.63 -14.86 -1.51
C PRO A 61 11.65 -14.28 -2.51
N THR A 62 11.59 -14.67 -3.78
CA THR A 62 12.48 -14.14 -4.83
C THR A 62 12.37 -12.61 -4.89
N PRO A 63 13.51 -11.89 -5.03
CA PRO A 63 14.87 -12.38 -5.26
C PRO A 63 15.62 -12.82 -4.00
N TYR A 64 15.04 -12.63 -2.82
CA TYR A 64 15.61 -12.97 -1.53
C TYR A 64 15.22 -14.39 -1.09
N ASN A 65 15.67 -15.39 -1.85
CA ASN A 65 15.47 -16.82 -1.55
C ASN A 65 16.30 -17.30 -0.34
N ARG A 66 16.19 -16.60 0.78
CA ARG A 66 16.94 -16.80 2.02
C ARG A 66 16.19 -16.18 3.19
N TRP A 67 16.51 -16.64 4.40
CA TRP A 67 16.11 -15.98 5.63
C TRP A 67 16.59 -14.50 5.65
N PRO A 68 15.79 -13.54 6.15
CA PRO A 68 14.52 -13.70 6.87
C PRO A 68 13.26 -13.71 6.00
N ASN A 69 13.35 -13.68 4.68
CA ASN A 69 12.16 -13.56 3.85
C ASN A 69 11.35 -14.86 3.81
N VAL A 70 10.04 -14.73 4.03
CA VAL A 70 9.08 -15.85 4.12
C VAL A 70 7.83 -15.63 3.27
N ALA A 71 7.74 -14.51 2.56
CA ALA A 71 6.67 -14.22 1.62
C ALA A 71 7.23 -13.60 0.34
N SER A 72 6.44 -13.72 -0.73
CA SER A 72 6.76 -13.16 -2.03
C SER A 72 6.67 -11.64 -2.02
N GLN A 73 7.30 -11.02 -3.01
CA GLN A 73 7.25 -9.57 -3.26
C GLN A 73 6.63 -9.27 -4.63
N PHE A 74 6.03 -10.26 -5.27
CA PHE A 74 5.55 -10.22 -6.66
C PHE A 74 4.22 -9.48 -6.87
N GLY A 75 3.41 -9.35 -5.81
CA GLY A 75 2.05 -8.84 -5.87
C GLY A 75 2.00 -7.35 -6.17
N VAL A 76 0.96 -6.91 -6.89
CA VAL A 76 0.58 -5.48 -6.98
C VAL A 76 -0.07 -4.99 -5.68
N LEU A 77 -0.66 -5.90 -4.92
CA LEU A 77 -1.12 -5.71 -3.55
C LEU A 77 -0.20 -6.54 -2.63
N ASP A 78 0.07 -6.05 -1.43
CA ASP A 78 0.72 -6.88 -0.41
C ASP A 78 -0.22 -7.97 0.14
N SER A 79 0.27 -8.83 1.03
CA SER A 79 -0.50 -9.95 1.58
C SER A 79 -1.69 -9.52 2.45
N CYS A 80 -1.74 -8.24 2.84
CA CYS A 80 -2.85 -7.63 3.57
C CYS A 80 -3.83 -6.87 2.65
N GLY A 81 -3.59 -6.89 1.34
CA GLY A 81 -4.40 -6.19 0.35
C GLY A 81 -4.11 -4.70 0.25
N PHE A 82 -3.03 -4.20 0.85
CA PHE A 82 -2.64 -2.82 0.68
C PHE A 82 -1.96 -2.63 -0.68
N PRO A 83 -2.36 -1.61 -1.47
CA PRO A 83 -1.76 -1.38 -2.77
C PRO A 83 -0.30 -0.93 -2.66
N LYS A 84 0.54 -1.52 -3.49
CA LYS A 84 1.90 -1.03 -3.78
C LYS A 84 1.83 0.03 -4.88
N ASP A 85 2.92 0.73 -5.14
CA ASP A 85 2.93 1.83 -6.11
C ASP A 85 2.53 1.37 -7.54
N ASN A 86 2.98 0.19 -7.97
CA ASN A 86 2.63 -0.39 -9.28
C ASN A 86 1.14 -0.82 -9.42
N TYR A 87 0.36 -0.88 -8.33
CA TYR A 87 -1.10 -0.99 -8.45
C TYR A 87 -1.68 0.16 -9.29
N TRP A 88 -1.13 1.37 -9.10
CA TRP A 88 -1.59 2.57 -9.77
C TRP A 88 -1.12 2.66 -11.22
N TYR A 89 0.02 2.05 -11.55
CA TYR A 89 0.40 1.82 -12.94
C TYR A 89 -0.68 1.03 -13.68
N TYR A 90 -1.07 -0.14 -13.16
CA TYR A 90 -2.11 -0.95 -13.80
C TYR A 90 -3.47 -0.25 -13.84
N ARG A 91 -3.85 0.50 -12.79
CA ARG A 91 -5.06 1.33 -12.82
C ARG A 91 -5.03 2.37 -13.94
N ALA A 92 -3.91 3.08 -14.11
CA ALA A 92 -3.76 4.07 -15.18
C ALA A 92 -3.89 3.41 -16.57
N GLN A 93 -3.30 2.22 -16.74
CA GLN A 93 -3.29 1.54 -18.04
C GLN A 93 -4.59 0.79 -18.37
N TRP A 94 -5.31 0.28 -17.37
CA TRP A 94 -6.45 -0.61 -17.57
C TRP A 94 -7.82 0.03 -17.30
N THR A 95 -7.85 1.31 -16.94
CA THR A 95 -9.09 2.05 -16.69
C THR A 95 -9.11 3.38 -17.45
N SER A 96 -10.32 3.87 -17.74
CA SER A 96 -10.53 5.19 -18.35
C SER A 96 -10.73 6.31 -17.33
N GLU A 97 -10.88 5.97 -16.04
CA GLU A 97 -10.96 6.95 -14.96
C GLU A 97 -9.64 7.72 -14.86
N PRO A 98 -9.66 9.05 -14.66
CA PRO A 98 -8.44 9.81 -14.39
C PRO A 98 -7.64 9.22 -13.23
N VAL A 99 -6.39 8.85 -13.48
CA VAL A 99 -5.43 8.38 -12.47
C VAL A 99 -4.26 9.36 -12.41
N LEU A 100 -3.87 9.72 -11.19
CA LEU A 100 -2.62 10.39 -10.88
C LEU A 100 -2.16 9.79 -9.55
N HIS A 101 -0.98 9.16 -9.52
CA HIS A 101 -0.41 8.60 -8.30
C HIS A 101 1.03 9.08 -8.16
N LEU A 102 1.27 9.91 -7.13
CA LEU A 102 2.57 10.48 -6.79
C LEU A 102 3.27 9.64 -5.71
N PHE A 103 4.51 9.25 -5.99
CA PHE A 103 5.38 8.52 -5.07
C PHE A 103 6.85 8.92 -5.31
N PRO A 104 7.74 8.83 -4.31
CA PRO A 104 7.62 8.15 -3.02
C PRO A 104 6.87 8.94 -1.94
N HIS A 105 6.90 8.46 -0.70
CA HIS A 105 6.60 9.29 0.47
C HIS A 105 7.59 10.46 0.60
N TRP A 106 7.29 11.48 1.42
CA TRP A 106 8.14 12.68 1.55
C TRP A 106 8.83 12.85 2.92
N ASN A 107 9.12 11.74 3.60
CA ASN A 107 9.89 11.69 4.86
C ASN A 107 11.27 11.06 4.62
N TRP A 108 12.25 11.84 4.16
CA TRP A 108 13.59 11.34 3.81
C TRP A 108 14.70 11.81 4.75
N ASP A 109 14.36 12.55 5.81
CA ASP A 109 15.30 12.96 6.85
C ASP A 109 15.99 11.73 7.45
N GLY A 110 17.32 11.64 7.29
CA GLY A 110 18.12 10.52 7.79
C GLY A 110 18.00 9.21 7.00
N LEU A 111 17.28 9.20 5.87
CA LEU A 111 17.16 8.04 4.97
C LEU A 111 17.97 8.17 3.68
N LEU A 112 18.32 9.40 3.29
CA LEU A 112 19.18 9.66 2.12
C LEU A 112 20.54 8.98 2.28
N GLN A 113 20.95 8.23 1.26
CA GLN A 113 22.29 7.66 1.16
C GLN A 113 23.28 8.70 0.59
N PRO A 114 24.60 8.55 0.84
CA PRO A 114 25.59 9.49 0.31
C PRO A 114 25.58 9.65 -1.21
N ASP A 115 25.27 8.59 -1.94
CA ASP A 115 25.19 8.52 -3.41
C ASP A 115 23.87 9.06 -3.99
N ASP A 116 22.86 9.30 -3.16
CA ASP A 116 21.64 10.02 -3.57
C ASP A 116 21.96 11.48 -3.93
N HIS A 117 23.08 12.02 -3.44
CA HIS A 117 23.49 13.43 -3.58
C HIS A 117 22.39 14.41 -3.13
N GLY A 118 21.66 14.03 -2.08
CA GLY A 118 20.52 14.79 -1.56
C GLY A 118 19.31 14.85 -2.49
N ARG A 119 19.25 13.97 -3.49
CA ARG A 119 18.16 13.93 -4.48
C ARG A 119 17.34 12.66 -4.37
N ILE A 120 16.06 12.77 -4.69
CA ILE A 120 15.10 11.66 -4.70
C ILE A 120 14.50 11.56 -6.11
N GLU A 121 14.37 10.33 -6.60
CA GLU A 121 13.55 10.04 -7.77
C GLU A 121 12.08 10.14 -7.38
N VAL A 122 11.33 11.02 -8.03
CA VAL A 122 9.89 11.21 -7.81
C VAL A 122 9.17 10.76 -9.06
N TRP A 123 8.33 9.73 -8.93
CA TRP A 123 7.61 9.12 -10.03
C TRP A 123 6.13 9.47 -9.96
N CYS A 124 5.49 9.50 -11.13
CA CYS A 124 4.03 9.52 -11.24
C CYS A 124 3.54 8.46 -12.21
N HIS A 125 2.59 7.65 -11.76
CA HIS A 125 1.74 6.85 -12.65
C HIS A 125 0.47 7.64 -12.98
N SER A 126 0.15 7.76 -14.27
CA SER A 126 -0.96 8.60 -14.73
C SER A 126 -1.47 8.14 -16.10
N ASN A 127 -2.75 8.37 -16.37
CA ASN A 127 -3.34 8.28 -17.72
C ASN A 127 -3.84 9.65 -18.24
N LEU A 128 -3.33 10.72 -17.63
CA LEU A 128 -3.49 12.09 -18.10
C LEU A 128 -2.43 12.42 -19.15
N GLU A 129 -2.60 13.51 -19.88
CA GLU A 129 -1.73 13.86 -21.02
C GLU A 129 -0.33 14.31 -20.56
N ALA A 130 -0.29 15.07 -19.47
CA ALA A 130 0.95 15.58 -18.90
C ALA A 130 0.84 15.68 -17.37
N VAL A 131 1.99 15.70 -16.70
CA VAL A 131 2.07 15.96 -15.26
C VAL A 131 3.16 16.99 -15.02
N GLU A 132 2.88 17.94 -14.13
CA GLU A 132 3.87 18.86 -13.58
C GLU A 132 4.12 18.51 -12.12
N LEU A 133 5.40 18.38 -11.75
CA LEU A 133 5.82 18.23 -10.37
C LEU A 133 6.20 19.59 -9.78
N LEU A 134 5.76 19.86 -8.55
CA LEU A 134 6.19 21.00 -7.74
C LEU A 134 6.79 20.50 -6.43
N VAL A 135 7.92 21.08 -6.04
CA VAL A 135 8.53 20.90 -4.71
C VAL A 135 8.39 22.23 -3.98
N ASN A 136 7.64 22.24 -2.87
CA ASN A 136 7.37 23.45 -2.08
C ASN A 136 6.85 24.62 -2.93
N GLY A 137 5.98 24.32 -3.90
CA GLY A 137 5.40 25.31 -4.82
C GLY A 137 6.30 25.73 -5.98
N VAL A 138 7.53 25.22 -6.07
CA VAL A 138 8.46 25.49 -7.18
C VAL A 138 8.39 24.36 -8.21
N SER A 139 8.00 24.70 -9.44
CA SER A 139 7.93 23.75 -10.55
C SER A 139 9.28 23.08 -10.82
N GLN A 140 9.25 21.77 -10.98
CA GLN A 140 10.37 20.92 -11.41
C GLN A 140 10.26 20.55 -12.89
N GLY A 141 9.30 21.17 -13.61
CA GLY A 141 9.04 20.94 -15.02
C GLY A 141 7.83 20.07 -15.29
N LEU A 142 7.15 20.36 -16.39
CA LEU A 142 6.06 19.58 -16.94
C LEU A 142 6.62 18.51 -17.88
N GLN A 143 6.15 17.27 -17.73
CA GLN A 143 6.48 16.17 -18.62
C GLN A 143 5.21 15.61 -19.27
N GLN A 144 5.28 15.28 -20.56
CA GLN A 144 4.23 14.54 -21.25
C GLN A 144 4.25 13.09 -20.76
N VAL A 145 3.08 12.52 -20.47
CA VAL A 145 3.00 11.12 -20.06
C VAL A 145 3.19 10.24 -21.30
N PRO A 146 4.25 9.42 -21.36
CA PRO A 146 4.45 8.53 -22.50
C PRO A 146 3.38 7.44 -22.52
N ALA A 147 3.03 6.98 -23.73
CA ALA A 147 2.13 5.84 -23.87
C ALA A 147 2.69 4.62 -23.14
N TYR A 148 1.86 4.01 -22.28
CA TYR A 148 2.20 2.84 -21.46
C TYR A 148 3.36 3.03 -20.46
N GLY A 149 3.85 4.25 -20.25
CA GLY A 149 4.96 4.50 -19.32
C GLY A 149 4.59 5.37 -18.13
N HIS A 150 5.62 5.90 -17.46
CA HIS A 150 5.51 6.83 -16.36
C HIS A 150 6.30 8.13 -16.64
N VAL A 151 6.17 9.10 -15.74
CA VAL A 151 7.01 10.30 -15.72
C VAL A 151 7.78 10.34 -14.41
N GLU A 152 9.00 10.85 -14.45
CA GLU A 152 9.89 10.88 -13.29
C GLU A 152 10.73 12.16 -13.25
N TRP A 153 11.07 12.59 -12.04
CA TRP A 153 11.98 13.71 -11.80
C TRP A 153 12.99 13.36 -10.73
N ARG A 154 14.24 13.74 -10.94
CA ARG A 154 15.28 13.69 -9.90
C ARG A 154 15.42 15.04 -9.23
N VAL A 155 14.85 15.18 -8.03
CA VAL A 155 14.70 16.48 -7.35
C VAL A 155 15.49 16.53 -6.04
N VAL A 156 15.98 17.71 -5.65
CA VAL A 156 16.62 17.89 -4.33
C VAL A 156 15.55 17.76 -3.25
N TYR A 157 15.81 16.91 -2.26
CA TYR A 157 14.89 16.75 -1.14
C TYR A 157 14.93 17.97 -0.23
N ALA A 158 13.75 18.52 0.04
CA ALA A 158 13.51 19.53 1.04
C ALA A 158 12.21 19.17 1.79
N PRO A 159 12.23 19.09 3.14
CA PRO A 159 11.02 18.89 3.90
C PRO A 159 9.92 19.89 3.51
N GLY A 160 8.67 19.43 3.50
CA GLY A 160 7.53 20.22 3.07
C GLY A 160 6.58 19.38 2.21
N VAL A 161 6.34 19.79 0.97
CA VAL A 161 5.32 19.20 0.10
C VAL A 161 5.86 18.94 -1.30
N ILE A 162 5.63 17.75 -1.83
CA ILE A 162 5.59 17.51 -3.27
C ILE A 162 4.15 17.47 -3.76
N GLU A 163 3.90 18.12 -4.88
CA GLU A 163 2.59 18.21 -5.52
C GLU A 163 2.71 17.84 -6.99
N ALA A 164 1.91 16.89 -7.45
CA ALA A 164 1.77 16.55 -8.86
C ALA A 164 0.45 17.12 -9.37
N ARG A 165 0.50 17.83 -10.50
CA ARG A 165 -0.68 18.33 -11.21
C ARG A 165 -0.81 17.61 -12.53
N GLY A 166 -1.89 16.87 -12.71
CA GLY A 166 -2.17 16.14 -13.93
C GLY A 166 -3.07 16.93 -14.88
N TYR A 167 -2.72 16.96 -16.16
CA TYR A 167 -3.35 17.81 -17.17
C TYR A 167 -4.08 17.01 -18.26
N ARG A 168 -5.21 17.54 -18.74
CA ARG A 168 -5.92 17.09 -19.94
C ARG A 168 -6.49 18.29 -20.68
N GLY A 169 -6.25 18.40 -21.99
CA GLY A 169 -6.66 19.56 -22.79
C GLY A 169 -6.11 20.89 -22.23
N GLY A 170 -4.88 20.87 -21.70
CA GLY A 170 -4.22 22.04 -21.12
C GLY A 170 -4.77 22.51 -19.76
N LYS A 171 -5.70 21.78 -19.13
CA LYS A 171 -6.25 22.10 -17.81
C LYS A 171 -5.87 21.07 -16.78
N THR A 172 -5.63 21.51 -15.55
CA THR A 172 -5.44 20.60 -14.41
C THR A 172 -6.75 19.85 -14.13
N VAL A 173 -6.68 18.52 -14.14
CA VAL A 173 -7.81 17.61 -13.84
C VAL A 173 -7.67 16.99 -12.47
N LEU A 174 -6.44 16.63 -12.08
CA LEU A 174 -6.13 16.04 -10.78
C LEU A 174 -4.94 16.74 -10.13
N THR A 175 -4.92 16.73 -8.80
CA THR A 175 -3.79 17.18 -8.01
C THR A 175 -3.56 16.19 -6.88
N GLU A 176 -2.35 15.67 -6.78
CA GLU A 176 -1.91 14.75 -5.73
C GLU A 176 -0.78 15.37 -4.92
N ARG A 177 -0.75 15.10 -3.62
CA ARG A 177 0.25 15.68 -2.71
C ARG A 177 0.82 14.63 -1.77
N ARG A 178 2.13 14.73 -1.50
CA ARG A 178 2.79 14.06 -0.38
C ARG A 178 3.50 15.11 0.46
N GLU A 179 3.38 14.97 1.77
CA GLU A 179 3.95 15.92 2.71
C GLU A 179 4.92 15.21 3.64
N THR A 180 5.94 15.93 4.11
CA THR A 180 6.75 15.49 5.23
C THR A 180 5.89 15.52 6.49
N VAL A 181 5.62 14.35 7.07
CA VAL A 181 4.77 14.23 8.26
C VAL A 181 5.56 14.17 9.55
N GLY A 182 4.88 14.42 10.67
CA GLY A 182 5.49 14.37 11.99
C GLY A 182 5.73 12.95 12.52
N LYS A 183 6.18 12.87 13.77
CA LYS A 183 6.31 11.60 14.49
C LYS A 183 4.94 10.94 14.72
N PRO A 184 4.87 9.61 14.85
CA PRO A 184 3.65 8.90 15.27
C PRO A 184 3.02 9.51 16.51
N ALA A 185 1.71 9.73 16.49
CA ALA A 185 0.95 10.31 17.60
C ALA A 185 -0.38 9.59 17.89
N ALA A 186 -0.98 8.90 16.91
CA ALA A 186 -2.24 8.22 17.09
C ALA A 186 -2.39 6.99 16.18
N ILE A 187 -3.36 6.14 16.51
CA ILE A 187 -3.84 5.06 15.66
C ILE A 187 -5.15 5.51 15.00
N ARG A 188 -5.37 5.13 13.74
CA ARG A 188 -6.67 5.25 13.06
C ARG A 188 -7.12 3.88 12.59
N LEU A 189 -8.38 3.54 12.85
CA LEU A 189 -9.02 2.31 12.40
C LEU A 189 -10.05 2.63 11.32
N ASN A 190 -10.03 1.85 10.24
CA ASN A 190 -10.99 1.96 9.15
C ASN A 190 -11.45 0.56 8.71
N CYS A 191 -12.73 0.41 8.42
CA CYS A 191 -13.29 -0.77 7.79
C CYS A 191 -14.25 -0.31 6.69
N ASP A 192 -14.28 -1.03 5.58
CA ASP A 192 -15.13 -0.73 4.43
C ASP A 192 -16.64 -0.83 4.75
N ARG A 193 -16.98 -1.57 5.82
CA ARG A 193 -18.36 -1.82 6.25
C ARG A 193 -18.48 -1.64 7.76
N SER A 194 -19.64 -1.14 8.21
CA SER A 194 -19.99 -1.05 9.63
C SER A 194 -21.02 -2.09 10.08
N ASN A 195 -21.70 -2.74 9.15
CA ASN A 195 -22.69 -3.78 9.41
C ASN A 195 -22.24 -5.10 8.76
N LEU A 196 -22.32 -6.19 9.52
CA LEU A 196 -21.94 -7.54 9.14
C LEU A 196 -23.10 -8.50 9.38
N HIS A 197 -23.02 -9.67 8.77
CA HIS A 197 -23.94 -10.76 9.03
C HIS A 197 -23.50 -11.60 10.22
N ALA A 198 -24.41 -11.85 11.17
CA ALA A 198 -24.20 -12.76 12.29
C ALA A 198 -24.36 -14.23 11.85
N ASP A 199 -23.50 -14.70 10.96
CA ASP A 199 -23.53 -16.06 10.38
C ASP A 199 -22.33 -16.94 10.74
N ALA A 200 -21.34 -16.38 11.46
CA ALA A 200 -20.04 -17.00 11.72
C ALA A 200 -19.14 -17.20 10.49
N GLU A 201 -19.45 -16.56 9.37
CA GLU A 201 -18.68 -16.60 8.13
C GLU A 201 -18.20 -15.21 7.71
N ASP A 202 -19.02 -14.17 7.90
CA ASP A 202 -18.72 -12.80 7.48
C ASP A 202 -17.49 -12.24 8.20
N VAL A 203 -16.60 -11.61 7.43
CA VAL A 203 -15.32 -11.07 7.90
C VAL A 203 -15.22 -9.59 7.56
N ALA A 204 -14.93 -8.80 8.58
CA ALA A 204 -14.45 -7.43 8.42
C ALA A 204 -12.92 -7.40 8.33
N VAL A 205 -12.41 -6.73 7.30
CA VAL A 205 -10.99 -6.39 7.19
C VAL A 205 -10.81 -4.98 7.75
N VAL A 206 -10.16 -4.88 8.91
CA VAL A 206 -9.89 -3.60 9.56
C VAL A 206 -8.49 -3.13 9.19
N LYS A 207 -8.41 -2.01 8.46
CA LYS A 207 -7.17 -1.28 8.21
C LYS A 207 -6.79 -0.49 9.45
N VAL A 208 -5.53 -0.63 9.86
CA VAL A 208 -4.93 0.05 11.00
C VAL A 208 -3.82 0.95 10.49
N GLU A 209 -3.90 2.23 10.79
CA GLU A 209 -2.97 3.25 10.32
C GLU A 209 -2.29 3.94 11.51
N ILE A 210 -0.98 4.11 11.43
CA ILE A 210 -0.23 4.96 12.35
C ILE A 210 -0.15 6.37 11.77
N VAL A 211 -0.65 7.36 12.50
CA VAL A 211 -0.76 8.73 12.03
C VAL A 211 -0.05 9.73 12.94
N ASP A 212 0.38 10.85 12.38
CA ASP A 212 0.95 11.97 13.13
C ASP A 212 -0.14 12.76 13.88
N ALA A 213 0.28 13.82 14.59
CA ALA A 213 -0.63 14.65 15.38
C ALA A 213 -1.65 15.42 14.52
N GLN A 214 -1.47 15.47 13.20
CA GLN A 214 -2.40 16.07 12.24
C GLN A 214 -3.27 15.02 11.54
N GLY A 215 -3.15 13.73 11.90
CA GLY A 215 -3.92 12.64 11.30
C GLY A 215 -3.38 12.16 9.94
N ARG A 216 -2.16 12.53 9.56
CA ARG A 216 -1.51 12.09 8.31
C ARG A 216 -0.75 10.78 8.55
N LEU A 217 -0.82 9.84 7.62
CA LEU A 217 -0.13 8.54 7.72
C LEU A 217 1.38 8.75 7.87
N VAL A 218 1.99 8.08 8.85
CA VAL A 218 3.45 8.05 9.01
C VAL A 218 4.04 6.91 8.19
N PRO A 219 4.67 7.18 7.04
CA PRO A 219 5.01 6.17 6.05
C PRO A 219 6.17 5.25 6.49
N THR A 220 6.87 5.61 7.56
CA THR A 220 8.01 4.87 8.12
C THR A 220 7.69 4.21 9.46
N ALA A 221 6.45 4.32 9.95
CA ALA A 221 6.09 3.83 11.26
C ALA A 221 6.02 2.29 11.31
N ASP A 222 6.59 1.73 12.38
CA ASP A 222 6.66 0.30 12.67
C ASP A 222 6.09 -0.06 14.07
N ASN A 223 5.30 0.85 14.64
CA ASN A 223 4.74 0.72 15.99
C ASN A 223 4.02 -0.61 16.20
N HIS A 224 4.25 -1.23 17.35
CA HIS A 224 3.61 -2.48 17.73
C HIS A 224 2.21 -2.23 18.29
N VAL A 225 1.18 -2.61 17.54
CA VAL A 225 -0.23 -2.39 17.87
C VAL A 225 -0.81 -3.61 18.58
N GLN A 226 -1.44 -3.39 19.73
CA GLN A 226 -2.19 -4.38 20.49
C GLN A 226 -3.68 -4.20 20.25
N PHE A 227 -4.38 -5.31 20.02
CA PHE A 227 -5.82 -5.38 19.80
C PHE A 227 -6.55 -5.98 21.00
N ALA A 228 -7.69 -5.39 21.34
CA ALA A 228 -8.66 -5.94 22.28
C ALA A 228 -10.04 -5.94 21.64
N LEU A 229 -10.66 -7.12 21.54
CA LEU A 229 -11.96 -7.32 20.89
C LEU A 229 -13.03 -7.64 21.95
N ARG A 230 -14.20 -7.03 21.81
CA ARG A 230 -15.42 -7.35 22.56
C ARG A 230 -16.60 -7.50 21.62
N GLY A 231 -17.61 -8.25 22.04
CA GLY A 231 -18.82 -8.50 21.27
C GLY A 231 -18.79 -9.82 20.50
N PRO A 232 -19.80 -10.08 19.65
CA PRO A 232 -20.02 -11.38 19.02
C PRO A 232 -19.13 -11.61 17.79
N ALA A 233 -17.82 -11.47 17.94
CA ALA A 233 -16.82 -11.69 16.89
C ALA A 233 -15.53 -12.31 17.45
N ARG A 234 -14.69 -12.82 16.55
CA ARG A 234 -13.37 -13.37 16.83
C ARG A 234 -12.33 -12.64 15.99
N LEU A 235 -11.18 -12.32 16.59
CA LEU A 235 -9.99 -11.90 15.86
C LEU A 235 -9.35 -13.17 15.27
N ILE A 236 -9.49 -13.36 13.95
CA ILE A 236 -9.04 -14.60 13.28
C ILE A 236 -7.69 -14.45 12.59
N GLY A 237 -7.21 -13.22 12.42
CA GLY A 237 -5.94 -12.94 11.79
C GLY A 237 -5.47 -11.51 11.95
N VAL A 238 -4.16 -11.31 11.93
CA VAL A 238 -3.48 -10.01 11.85
C VAL A 238 -2.33 -10.09 10.85
N GLY A 239 -1.95 -8.97 10.25
CA GLY A 239 -0.85 -8.93 9.28
C GLY A 239 -0.42 -7.50 8.96
N ASN A 240 0.71 -7.33 8.28
CA ASN A 240 1.20 -6.00 7.86
C ASN A 240 1.79 -5.94 6.44
N GLY A 241 1.95 -7.08 5.76
CA GLY A 241 2.51 -7.14 4.40
C GLY A 241 4.03 -7.11 4.34
N ASP A 242 4.75 -7.15 5.46
CA ASP A 242 6.21 -7.24 5.48
C ASP A 242 6.66 -8.65 5.01
N PRO A 243 7.41 -8.77 3.90
CA PRO A 243 7.84 -10.07 3.37
C PRO A 243 8.84 -10.80 4.25
N SER A 244 9.40 -10.10 5.26
CA SER A 244 10.38 -10.61 6.20
C SER A 244 9.84 -10.78 7.63
N SER A 245 8.54 -10.51 7.87
CA SER A 245 7.95 -10.64 9.21
C SER A 245 7.64 -12.10 9.57
N HIS A 246 8.04 -12.47 10.79
CA HIS A 246 7.80 -13.78 11.44
C HIS A 246 6.80 -13.67 12.60
N GLU A 247 6.19 -12.51 12.78
CA GLU A 247 5.15 -12.33 13.80
C GLU A 247 3.94 -13.24 13.48
N ASP A 248 3.36 -13.85 14.52
CA ASP A 248 2.27 -14.83 14.40
C ASP A 248 0.97 -14.19 13.88
N ASP A 249 0.47 -14.69 12.75
CA ASP A 249 -0.77 -14.23 12.11
C ASP A 249 -2.00 -14.43 12.99
N LYS A 250 -1.92 -15.29 14.02
CA LYS A 250 -2.98 -15.52 15.00
C LYS A 250 -2.64 -14.95 16.39
N ALA A 251 -2.12 -13.73 16.41
CA ALA A 251 -1.83 -13.00 17.63
C ALA A 251 -2.81 -11.84 17.88
N PRO A 252 -2.99 -11.39 19.14
CA PRO A 252 -3.75 -10.19 19.45
C PRO A 252 -2.96 -8.90 19.18
N GLN A 253 -1.90 -8.95 18.37
CA GLN A 253 -0.98 -7.83 18.17
C GLN A 253 -0.25 -7.93 16.83
N ARG A 254 0.18 -6.80 16.28
CA ARG A 254 1.00 -6.74 15.06
C ARG A 254 1.73 -5.42 14.95
N LYS A 255 3.00 -5.44 14.53
CA LYS A 255 3.69 -4.21 14.10
C LYS A 255 3.07 -3.63 12.84
N ALA A 256 2.94 -2.31 12.81
CA ALA A 256 2.80 -1.61 11.54
C ALA A 256 4.01 -1.91 10.65
N PHE A 257 3.81 -1.91 9.34
CA PHE A 257 4.86 -1.92 8.35
C PHE A 257 4.59 -0.76 7.40
N ASN A 258 5.52 0.19 7.34
CA ASN A 258 5.36 1.43 6.60
C ASN A 258 4.00 2.11 6.88
N GLY A 259 3.70 2.26 8.18
CA GLY A 259 2.51 2.93 8.69
C GLY A 259 1.25 2.08 8.77
N LEU A 260 1.23 0.85 8.26
CA LEU A 260 0.01 0.04 8.13
C LEU A 260 0.11 -1.35 8.76
N CYS A 261 -0.96 -1.80 9.40
CA CYS A 261 -1.25 -3.22 9.62
C CYS A 261 -2.76 -3.49 9.47
N ALA A 262 -3.18 -4.75 9.56
CA ALA A 262 -4.56 -5.18 9.40
C ALA A 262 -4.98 -6.15 10.52
N ALA A 263 -6.28 -6.15 10.82
CA ALA A 263 -6.93 -7.12 11.69
C ALA A 263 -8.19 -7.68 11.01
N LEU A 264 -8.37 -9.01 11.07
CA LEU A 264 -9.51 -9.72 10.50
C LEU A 264 -10.48 -10.13 11.61
N LEU A 265 -11.69 -9.58 11.58
CA LEU A 265 -12.74 -9.87 12.54
C LEU A 265 -13.82 -10.73 11.88
N GLN A 266 -13.97 -11.96 12.33
CA GLN A 266 -15.05 -12.84 11.89
C GLN A 266 -16.22 -12.76 12.87
N THR A 267 -17.44 -12.64 12.37
CA THR A 267 -18.63 -12.65 13.23
C THR A 267 -18.83 -14.02 13.91
N THR A 268 -19.76 -14.09 14.85
CA THR A 268 -20.34 -15.34 15.34
C THR A 268 -21.78 -15.43 14.87
N ARG A 269 -22.53 -16.46 15.29
CA ARG A 269 -23.98 -16.56 15.02
C ARG A 269 -24.85 -15.63 15.87
N ASN A 270 -24.25 -14.94 16.84
CA ASN A 270 -24.96 -14.00 17.70
C ASN A 270 -24.93 -12.60 17.09
N SER A 271 -26.09 -11.94 17.07
CA SER A 271 -26.17 -10.53 16.71
C SER A 271 -25.68 -9.63 17.86
N GLY A 272 -25.20 -8.43 17.54
CA GLY A 272 -24.85 -7.42 18.53
C GLY A 272 -23.67 -6.56 18.12
N ASP A 273 -23.29 -5.65 19.01
CA ASP A 273 -22.21 -4.70 18.77
C ASP A 273 -20.84 -5.34 18.97
N ILE A 274 -19.96 -5.14 18.00
CA ILE A 274 -18.57 -5.55 18.01
C ILE A 274 -17.71 -4.30 18.24
N VAL A 275 -16.81 -4.37 19.21
CA VAL A 275 -15.91 -3.25 19.56
C VAL A 275 -14.47 -3.74 19.49
N LEU A 276 -13.71 -3.18 18.55
CA LEU A 276 -12.26 -3.39 18.44
C LEU A 276 -11.54 -2.16 18.96
N GLN A 277 -10.72 -2.34 19.99
CA GLN A 277 -9.79 -1.31 20.47
C GLN A 277 -8.37 -1.63 20.01
N ALA A 278 -7.65 -0.62 19.53
CA ALA A 278 -6.24 -0.71 19.16
C ALA A 278 -5.42 0.27 20.00
N THR A 279 -4.30 -0.21 20.55
CA THR A 279 -3.41 0.56 21.44
C THR A 279 -1.95 0.33 21.06
N ALA A 280 -1.09 1.33 21.30
CA ALA A 280 0.35 1.22 21.17
C ALA A 280 1.03 2.21 22.13
N PRO A 281 2.21 1.89 22.69
CA PRO A 281 2.91 2.80 23.59
C PRO A 281 3.16 4.18 22.96
N GLY A 282 2.79 5.24 23.69
CA GLY A 282 2.98 6.63 23.26
C GLY A 282 2.00 7.13 22.20
N LEU A 283 1.06 6.31 21.71
CA LEU A 283 0.06 6.72 20.73
C LEU A 283 -1.32 6.86 21.36
N THR A 284 -2.10 7.82 20.88
CA THR A 284 -3.54 7.90 21.17
C THR A 284 -4.23 6.66 20.58
N SER A 285 -4.92 5.90 21.45
CA SER A 285 -5.64 4.68 21.07
C SER A 285 -6.85 4.96 20.17
N ALA A 286 -7.28 3.95 19.43
CA ALA A 286 -8.46 4.01 18.58
C ALA A 286 -9.47 2.93 18.93
N THR A 287 -10.76 3.21 18.70
CA THR A 287 -11.86 2.25 18.86
C THR A 287 -12.72 2.25 17.61
N LEU A 288 -12.93 1.07 17.03
CA LEU A 288 -13.87 0.83 15.94
C LEU A 288 -15.09 0.08 16.48
N ARG A 289 -16.28 0.53 16.07
CA ARG A 289 -17.56 -0.13 16.39
C ARG A 289 -18.18 -0.65 15.11
N LEU A 290 -18.53 -1.92 15.10
CA LEU A 290 -19.26 -2.61 14.03
C LEU A 290 -20.52 -3.25 14.63
N HIS A 291 -21.47 -3.63 13.80
CA HIS A 291 -22.67 -4.33 14.23
C HIS A 291 -22.85 -5.64 13.45
N ALA A 292 -23.04 -6.75 14.15
CA ALA A 292 -23.45 -8.02 13.55
C ALA A 292 -24.99 -8.12 13.60
N GLY A 293 -25.64 -8.02 12.45
CA GLY A 293 -27.08 -8.13 12.32
C GLY A 293 -27.54 -9.58 12.12
N VAL A 294 -28.74 -9.90 12.59
CA VAL A 294 -29.38 -11.19 12.32
C VAL A 294 -29.48 -11.42 10.82
N THR A 295 -29.12 -12.61 10.37
CA THR A 295 -29.24 -13.01 8.96
C THR A 295 -29.78 -14.43 8.84
N LYS A 296 -30.26 -14.79 7.66
CA LYS A 296 -30.62 -16.17 7.33
C LYS A 296 -29.33 -16.96 7.06
N LEU A 297 -29.09 -17.99 7.85
CA LEU A 297 -27.94 -18.88 7.64
C LEU A 297 -28.04 -19.61 6.30
N ARG A 298 -26.90 -19.78 5.62
CA ARG A 298 -26.80 -20.60 4.41
C ARG A 298 -26.97 -22.08 4.78
N ALA A 299 -27.51 -22.87 3.86
CA ALA A 299 -27.86 -24.28 4.12
C ALA A 299 -26.68 -25.16 4.55
N ALA A 300 -25.45 -24.82 4.14
CA ALA A 300 -24.22 -25.55 4.49
C ALA A 300 -23.70 -25.25 5.92
N VAL A 301 -24.33 -24.31 6.64
CA VAL A 301 -23.86 -23.75 7.91
C VAL A 301 -24.82 -24.09 9.06
N VAL A 302 -25.85 -24.90 8.82
CA VAL A 302 -26.80 -25.33 9.86
C VAL A 302 -26.11 -26.24 10.87
#